data_AF-R4MIS9-F1
#
_entry.id   AF-R4MIS9-F1
#
_cell.length_a   1.000
_cell.length_b   1.000
_cell.length_c   1.000
_cell.angle_alpha   90.00
_cell.angle_beta   90.00
_cell.angle_gamma   90.00
#
_symmetry.space_group_name_H-M   'P 1'
#
loop_
_entity.id
_entity.type
_entity.pdbx_description
1 polymer ?
#
loop_
_entity_poly.entity_id
_entity_poly.type
_entity_poly.pdbx_seq_one_letter_code
_entity_poly.pdbx_strand_id
1 'polypeptide(L)' 'MLYGAGGVGGNGGAAVAIGGDGGAGGRAGAIGNGGDGGNGGTSNTPGGSGGDGGNGGNAGVIPAIV' A
#
# COMPACT_ATOMS: atom_id res chain seq x y z
N MET A 1 -11.32 -14.24 6.57
CA MET A 1 -10.85 -15.56 6.12
C MET A 1 -9.76 -16.02 7.07
N LEU A 2 -9.69 -17.33 7.38
CA LEU A 2 -8.64 -17.87 8.28
C LEU A 2 -7.25 -17.67 7.69
N TYR A 3 -7.09 -17.91 6.39
CA TYR A 3 -5.88 -17.65 5.64
C TYR A 3 -6.11 -16.59 4.56
N GLY A 4 -5.05 -15.84 4.23
CA GLY A 4 -5.04 -14.99 3.05
C GLY A 4 -4.04 -13.84 3.15
N ALA A 5 -3.34 -13.55 2.05
CA ALA A 5 -2.50 -12.37 1.95
C ALA A 5 -3.36 -11.11 1.73
N GLY A 6 -2.92 -9.99 2.31
CA GLY A 6 -3.47 -8.69 1.97
C GLY A 6 -3.15 -8.31 0.51
N GLY A 7 -4.08 -7.64 -0.16
CA GLY A 7 -3.85 -7.15 -1.52
C GLY A 7 -2.83 -6.01 -1.56
N VAL A 8 -2.10 -5.86 -2.67
CA VAL A 8 -1.15 -4.75 -2.86
C VAL A 8 -1.91 -3.44 -3.09
N GLY A 9 -1.44 -2.36 -2.48
CA GLY A 9 -1.96 -1.02 -2.69
C GLY A 9 -1.73 -0.52 -4.12
N GLY A 10 -2.69 0.20 -4.70
CA GLY A 10 -2.55 0.76 -6.04
C GLY A 10 -1.50 1.87 -6.08
N ASN A 11 -0.74 1.97 -7.17
CA ASN A 11 0.20 3.08 -7.35
C ASN A 11 -0.54 4.40 -7.60
N GLY A 12 0.04 5.49 -7.12
CA GLY A 12 -0.40 6.84 -7.41
C GLY A 12 -0.26 7.17 -8.90
N GLY A 13 -1.24 7.91 -9.43
CA GLY A 13 -1.25 8.33 -10.83
C GLY A 13 -0.29 9.49 -11.09
N ALA A 14 0.16 9.62 -12.35
CA ALA A 14 0.86 10.81 -12.79
C ALA A 14 -0.12 11.99 -12.93
N ALA A 15 0.29 13.18 -12.51
CA ALA A 15 -0.52 14.38 -12.59
C ALA A 15 0.33 15.62 -12.90
N VAL A 16 -0.32 16.68 -13.39
CA VAL A 16 0.39 17.90 -13.82
C VAL A 16 1.05 18.59 -12.63
N ALA A 17 0.34 18.83 -11.54
CA ALA A 17 0.87 19.62 -10.42
C ALA A 17 1.61 18.75 -9.39
N ILE A 18 0.91 17.82 -8.76
CA ILE A 18 1.43 16.91 -7.74
C ILE A 18 1.03 15.49 -8.15
N GLY A 19 1.99 14.56 -8.14
CA GLY A 19 1.69 13.15 -8.37
C GLY A 19 0.70 12.62 -7.32
N GLY A 20 -0.16 11.68 -7.70
CA GLY A 20 -1.10 11.09 -6.74
C GLY A 20 -0.37 10.22 -5.72
N ASP A 21 -0.91 10.08 -4.52
CA ASP A 21 -0.33 9.19 -3.50
C ASP A 21 -0.61 7.71 -3.83
N GLY A 22 0.29 6.85 -3.35
CA GLY A 22 0.08 5.41 -3.37
C GLY A 22 -0.99 4.98 -2.37
N GLY A 23 -1.80 3.99 -2.76
CA GLY A 23 -2.78 3.36 -1.89
C GLY A 23 -2.13 2.48 -0.83
N ALA A 24 -2.79 2.35 0.32
CA ALA A 24 -2.33 1.44 1.37
C ALA A 24 -2.49 -0.04 0.96
N GLY A 25 -1.59 -0.87 1.46
CA GLY A 25 -1.68 -2.33 1.36
C GLY A 25 -2.86 -2.87 2.18
N GLY A 26 -3.46 -3.95 1.69
CA GLY A 26 -4.57 -4.64 2.30
C GLY A 26 -4.17 -5.41 3.56
N ARG A 27 -5.12 -5.60 4.46
CA ARG A 27 -4.94 -6.47 5.63
C ARG A 27 -5.02 -7.94 5.23
N ALA A 28 -4.19 -8.76 5.86
CA ALA A 28 -4.26 -10.20 5.73
C ALA A 28 -5.54 -10.79 6.35
N GLY A 29 -5.77 -12.09 6.08
CA GLY A 29 -6.64 -12.94 6.90
C GLY A 29 -6.07 -13.16 8.32
N ALA A 30 -6.65 -14.06 9.11
CA ALA A 30 -6.19 -14.29 10.48
C ALA A 30 -4.75 -14.83 10.57
N ILE A 31 -4.32 -15.60 9.56
CA ILE A 31 -2.94 -16.01 9.33
C ILE A 31 -2.56 -15.59 7.91
N GLY A 32 -1.58 -14.70 7.78
CA GLY A 32 -1.06 -14.27 6.47
C GLY A 32 -0.29 -12.95 6.53
N ASN A 33 0.44 -12.64 5.46
CA ASN A 33 1.15 -11.38 5.33
C ASN A 33 0.19 -10.27 4.89
N GLY A 34 0.37 -9.07 5.45
CA GLY A 34 -0.27 -7.89 4.87
C GLY A 34 0.24 -7.62 3.46
N GLY A 35 -0.51 -6.85 2.68
CA GLY A 35 -0.07 -6.46 1.34
C GLY A 35 0.91 -5.30 1.38
N ASP A 36 1.75 -5.17 0.37
CA ASP A 36 2.62 -3.99 0.24
C ASP A 36 1.81 -2.73 -0.06
N GLY A 37 2.30 -1.58 0.37
CA GLY A 37 1.75 -0.29 -0.05
C GLY A 37 2.12 0.02 -1.50
N GLY A 38 1.32 0.86 -2.15
CA GLY A 38 1.59 1.34 -3.51
C GLY A 38 2.66 2.43 -3.51
N ASN A 39 3.36 2.59 -4.63
CA ASN A 39 4.28 3.71 -4.83
C ASN A 39 3.50 5.02 -5.06
N GLY A 40 4.07 6.14 -4.64
CA GLY A 40 3.59 7.46 -5.05
C GLY A 40 3.77 7.70 -6.55
N GLY A 41 2.92 8.56 -7.10
CA GLY A 41 2.90 8.96 -8.50
C GLY A 41 3.86 10.12 -8.79
N THR A 42 4.15 10.35 -10.07
CA THR A 42 5.06 11.43 -10.50
C THR A 42 4.31 12.71 -10.85
N SER A 43 4.91 13.87 -10.56
CA SER A 43 4.49 15.14 -11.17
C SER A 43 5.09 15.28 -12.57
N ASN A 44 4.29 15.81 -13.50
CA ASN A 44 4.73 16.10 -14.87
C ASN A 44 5.20 17.56 -15.04
N THR A 45 5.10 18.39 -14.00
CA THR A 45 5.67 19.74 -14.01
C THR A 45 7.13 19.69 -13.58
N PRO A 46 8.07 20.29 -14.33
CA PRO A 46 9.46 20.40 -13.90
C PRO A 46 9.57 21.07 -12.52
N GLY A 47 10.23 20.39 -11.58
CA GLY A 47 10.34 20.82 -10.19
C GLY A 47 9.11 20.53 -9.32
N GLY A 48 8.06 19.93 -9.88
CA GLY A 48 6.89 19.47 -9.12
C GLY A 48 7.21 18.25 -8.25
N SER A 49 6.49 18.13 -7.14
CA SER A 49 6.66 17.02 -6.19
C SER A 49 5.88 15.79 -6.64
N GLY A 50 6.48 14.61 -6.50
CA GLY A 50 5.75 13.35 -6.55
C GLY A 50 4.76 13.22 -5.38
N GLY A 51 3.88 12.24 -5.48
CA GLY A 51 3.05 11.80 -4.36
C GLY A 51 3.83 10.90 -3.41
N ASP A 52 3.29 10.71 -2.22
CA ASP A 52 3.87 9.85 -1.21
C ASP A 52 3.57 8.37 -1.48
N GLY A 53 4.41 7.49 -0.97
CA GLY A 53 4.14 6.05 -0.96
C GLY A 53 3.03 5.69 0.04
N GLY A 54 2.29 4.63 -0.29
CA GLY A 54 1.32 4.02 0.62
C GLY A 54 2.00 3.16 1.67
N ASN A 55 1.39 3.09 2.86
CA ASN A 55 1.84 2.19 3.91
C ASN A 55 1.53 0.73 3.55
N GLY A 56 2.37 -0.20 4.01
CA GLY A 56 2.08 -1.63 3.99
C GLY A 56 0.88 -1.98 4.87
N GLY A 57 0.24 -3.10 4.54
CA GLY A 57 -0.87 -3.67 5.25
C GLY A 57 -0.44 -4.52 6.45
N ASN A 58 -1.36 -4.73 7.38
CA ASN A 58 -1.09 -5.51 8.57
C ASN A 58 -1.12 -7.01 8.27
N ALA A 59 -0.12 -7.73 8.78
CA ALA A 59 -0.13 -9.17 8.84
C ALA A 59 -1.15 -9.69 9.86
N GLY A 60 -1.66 -10.88 9.60
CA GLY A 60 -2.45 -11.66 10.53
C GLY A 60 -1.58 -12.72 11.17
N VAL A 61 -1.56 -12.72 12.50
CA VAL A 61 -0.97 -13.78 13.30
C VAL A 61 -1.94 -14.10 14.43
N ILE A 62 -2.44 -15.34 14.45
CA ILE A 62 -3.13 -15.86 15.62
C ILE A 62 -2.05 -16.19 16.67
N PRO A 63 -2.09 -15.60 17.86
CA PRO A 63 -1.13 -15.91 18.91
C PRO A 63 -1.20 -17.40 19.24
N ALA A 64 -0.04 -18.05 19.36
CA ALA A 64 0.02 -19.45 19.75
C ALA A 64 -0.71 -19.65 21.08
N ILE A 65 -1.67 -20.58 21.12
CA ILE A 65 -2.24 -21.05 22.37
C ILE A 65 -1.17 -21.97 22.98
N VAL A 66 -0.46 -21.44 23.98
CA VAL A 66 0.46 -22.22 24.83
C VAL A 66 -0.34 -22.86 25.94
#